data_AF-A0ABC8T8D1-F1
#
_entry.id   AF-A0ABC8T8D1-F1
#
_cell.length_a   1.000
_cell.length_b   1.000
_cell.length_c   1.000
_cell.angle_alpha   90.00
_cell.angle_beta   90.00
_cell.angle_gamma   90.00
#
_symmetry.space_group_name_H-M   'P 1'
#
loop_
_entity.id
_entity.type
_entity.pdbx_description
1 polymer ?
#
loop_
_entity_poly.entity_id
_entity_poly.type
_entity_poly.pdbx_seq_one_letter_code
_entity_poly.pdbx_strand_id
1 'polypeptide(L)'
;MPETCIECLNSNQRSQNANKVDIASITVSSFQDCGQWFLEAKILLLGTKQEIQRGDYDMADHSVYKARGFNFNCRSEVDGGESRAVIPTGVSYEMRVFEELSEGAMRIIEQL
;
A
#
# COMPACT_ATOMS: atom_id res chain seq x y z
N MET A 1 3.02 -38.79 3.47
CA MET A 1 2.22 -38.71 2.23
C MET A 1 2.87 -39.66 1.22
N PRO A 2 2.14 -40.57 0.55
CA PRO A 2 2.74 -41.55 -0.37
C PRO A 2 3.39 -40.88 -1.60
N GLU A 3 4.50 -41.42 -2.11
CA GLU A 3 5.21 -40.90 -3.30
C GLU A 3 4.29 -40.76 -4.51
N THR A 4 3.41 -41.75 -4.71
CA THR A 4 2.42 -41.76 -5.79
C THR A 4 1.41 -40.60 -5.70
N CYS A 5 1.15 -40.08 -4.50
CA CYS A 5 0.28 -38.93 -4.30
C CYS A 5 0.97 -37.62 -4.68
N ILE A 6 2.29 -37.51 -4.42
CA ILE A 6 3.10 -36.35 -4.85
C ILE A 6 3.26 -36.32 -6.36
N GLU A 7 3.52 -37.48 -7.00
CA GLU A 7 3.62 -37.58 -8.46
C GLU A 7 2.29 -37.26 -9.17
N CYS A 8 1.17 -37.69 -8.59
CA CYS A 8 -0.16 -37.40 -9.13
C CYS A 8 -0.53 -35.90 -8.99
N LEU A 9 -0.16 -35.28 -7.87
CA LEU A 9 -0.31 -33.84 -7.70
C LEU A 9 0.58 -33.07 -8.67
N ASN A 10 1.87 -33.41 -8.78
CA ASN A 10 2.81 -32.68 -9.64
C ASN A 10 2.54 -32.86 -11.15
N SER A 11 1.96 -33.98 -11.58
CA SER A 11 1.59 -34.21 -12.99
C SER A 11 0.32 -33.47 -13.42
N ASN A 12 -0.46 -32.95 -12.48
CA ASN A 12 -1.66 -32.17 -12.77
C ASN A 12 -1.30 -30.69 -13.01
N GLN A 13 -1.29 -30.26 -14.28
CA GLN A 13 -1.08 -28.85 -14.65
C GLN A 13 -2.04 -27.89 -13.94
N ARG A 14 -3.25 -28.37 -13.58
CA ARG A 14 -4.21 -27.61 -12.79
C ARG A 14 -3.79 -27.47 -11.33
N SER A 15 -3.06 -28.40 -10.71
CA SER A 15 -2.53 -28.24 -9.34
C SER A 15 -1.37 -27.24 -9.30
N GLN A 16 -0.54 -27.20 -10.36
CA GLN A 16 0.55 -26.23 -10.50
C GLN A 16 0.05 -24.82 -10.83
N ASN A 17 -1.10 -24.73 -11.53
CA ASN A 17 -1.71 -23.46 -11.94
C ASN A 17 -2.75 -22.93 -10.93
N ALA A 18 -3.47 -23.79 -10.20
CA ALA A 18 -4.45 -23.45 -9.15
C ALA A 18 -3.79 -22.99 -7.85
N ASN A 19 -2.65 -22.32 -7.96
CA ASN A 19 -1.97 -21.68 -6.86
C ASN A 19 -1.30 -20.40 -7.36
N LYS A 20 -0.66 -20.42 -8.54
CA LYS A 20 -0.08 -19.21 -9.16
C LYS A 20 -1.12 -18.20 -9.62
N VAL A 21 -2.26 -18.67 -10.17
CA VAL A 21 -3.34 -17.78 -10.61
C VAL A 21 -4.00 -17.11 -9.41
N ASP A 22 -4.21 -17.85 -8.33
CA ASP A 22 -4.81 -17.32 -7.09
C ASP A 22 -3.86 -16.33 -6.40
N ILE A 23 -2.57 -16.67 -6.29
CA ILE A 23 -1.51 -15.76 -5.82
C ILE A 23 -1.46 -14.49 -6.67
N ALA A 24 -1.51 -14.60 -7.99
CA ALA A 24 -1.53 -13.45 -8.89
C ALA A 24 -2.80 -12.61 -8.71
N SER A 25 -3.96 -13.25 -8.52
CA SER A 25 -5.23 -12.56 -8.27
C SER A 25 -5.18 -11.77 -6.96
N ILE A 26 -4.71 -12.39 -5.87
CA ILE A 26 -4.54 -11.73 -4.57
C ILE A 26 -3.59 -10.54 -4.70
N THR A 27 -2.45 -10.74 -5.36
CA THR A 27 -1.45 -9.69 -5.59
C THR A 27 -2.03 -8.50 -6.37
N VAL A 28 -2.80 -8.78 -7.43
CA VAL A 28 -3.46 -7.73 -8.23
C VAL A 28 -4.46 -6.96 -7.38
N SER A 29 -5.28 -7.64 -6.57
CA SER A 29 -6.22 -6.98 -5.67
C SER A 29 -5.51 -6.09 -4.66
N SER A 30 -4.44 -6.54 -4.00
CA SER A 30 -3.67 -5.71 -3.08
C SER A 30 -3.09 -4.45 -3.75
N PHE A 31 -2.62 -4.57 -5.00
CA PHE A 31 -2.15 -3.39 -5.75
C PHE A 31 -3.29 -2.45 -6.17
N GLN A 32 -4.50 -2.96 -6.44
CA GLN A 32 -5.67 -2.14 -6.68
C GLN A 32 -6.06 -1.34 -5.43
N ASP A 33 -6.06 -1.98 -4.26
CA ASP A 33 -6.33 -1.33 -2.98
C ASP A 33 -5.30 -0.25 -2.67
N CYS A 34 -4.01 -0.54 -2.89
CA CYS A 34 -2.93 0.46 -2.86
C CYS A 34 -3.23 1.67 -3.77
N GLY A 35 -3.63 1.43 -5.02
CA GLY A 35 -3.97 2.49 -5.97
C GLY A 35 -5.12 3.38 -5.47
N GLN A 36 -6.15 2.77 -4.89
CA GLN A 36 -7.28 3.49 -4.30
C GLN A 36 -6.83 4.34 -3.10
N TRP A 37 -6.03 3.79 -2.20
CA TRP A 37 -5.49 4.51 -1.06
C TRP A 37 -4.59 5.69 -1.45
N PHE A 38 -3.76 5.53 -2.49
CA PHE A 38 -2.95 6.66 -2.99
C PHE A 38 -3.80 7.75 -3.65
N LEU A 39 -4.92 7.38 -4.28
CA LEU A 39 -5.87 8.36 -4.79
C LEU A 39 -6.50 9.18 -3.65
N GLU A 40 -6.90 8.50 -2.56
CA GLU A 40 -7.45 9.17 -1.37
C GLU A 40 -6.41 10.04 -0.67
N ALA A 41 -5.18 9.56 -0.52
CA ALA A 41 -4.07 10.34 0.01
C ALA A 41 -3.82 11.62 -0.81
N LYS A 42 -3.87 11.53 -2.14
CA LYS A 42 -3.73 12.69 -3.02
C LYS A 42 -4.84 13.72 -2.80
N ILE A 43 -6.09 13.27 -2.64
CA ILE A 43 -7.22 14.18 -2.38
C ILE A 43 -7.02 14.92 -1.05
N LEU A 44 -6.61 14.21 0.00
CA LEU A 44 -6.31 14.82 1.30
C LEU A 44 -5.22 15.89 1.20
N LEU A 45 -4.09 15.56 0.56
CA LEU A 45 -2.97 16.50 0.40
C LEU A 45 -3.33 17.74 -0.43
N LEU A 46 -4.22 17.60 -1.41
CA LEU A 46 -4.77 18.75 -2.15
C LEU A 46 -5.66 19.62 -1.25
N GLY A 47 -6.42 19.01 -0.34
CA GLY A 47 -7.23 19.70 0.68
C GLY A 47 -6.37 20.47 1.69
N THR A 48 -5.24 19.91 2.12
CA THR A 48 -4.29 20.51 3.07
C THR A 48 -3.87 21.92 2.68
N LYS A 49 -3.71 22.20 1.38
CA LYS A 49 -3.38 23.56 0.92
C LYS A 49 -4.45 24.58 1.32
N GLN A 50 -5.72 24.23 1.23
CA GLN A 50 -6.82 25.13 1.60
C GLN A 50 -6.93 25.28 3.11
N GLU A 51 -6.69 24.21 3.86
CA GLU A 51 -6.68 24.20 5.32
C GLU A 51 -5.61 25.16 5.86
N ILE A 52 -4.37 25.06 5.36
CA ILE A 52 -3.27 25.99 5.68
C ILE A 52 -3.66 27.44 5.34
N GLN A 53 -4.24 27.68 4.15
CA GLN A 53 -4.62 29.04 3.73
C GLN A 53 -5.70 29.67 4.60
N ARG A 54 -6.55 28.85 5.24
CA ARG A 54 -7.60 29.30 6.15
C ARG A 54 -7.12 29.41 7.60
N GLY A 55 -5.88 29.00 7.89
CA GLY A 55 -5.35 28.91 9.25
C GLY A 55 -5.86 27.71 10.04
N ASP A 56 -6.43 26.71 9.38
CA ASP A 56 -6.93 25.48 10.00
C ASP A 56 -5.80 24.44 10.06
N TYR A 57 -4.82 24.69 10.92
CA TYR A 57 -3.60 23.89 11.01
C TYR A 57 -3.85 22.52 11.64
N ASP A 58 -4.79 22.40 12.57
CA ASP A 58 -5.21 21.13 13.16
C ASP A 58 -5.78 20.19 12.08
N MET A 59 -6.64 20.70 11.20
CA MET A 59 -7.15 19.92 10.08
C MET A 59 -6.06 19.61 9.04
N ALA A 60 -5.17 20.57 8.77
CA ALA A 60 -4.05 20.36 7.85
C ALA A 60 -3.15 19.22 8.32
N ASP A 61 -2.78 19.21 9.61
CA ASP A 61 -2.00 18.14 10.22
C ASP A 61 -2.73 16.79 10.14
N HIS A 62 -4.01 16.77 10.52
CA HIS A 62 -4.84 15.56 10.44
C HIS A 62 -4.94 14.99 9.02
N SER A 63 -5.12 15.84 8.01
CA SER A 63 -5.17 15.46 6.60
C SER A 63 -3.87 14.82 6.13
N VAL A 64 -2.72 15.39 6.52
CA VAL A 64 -1.39 14.82 6.20
C VAL A 64 -1.17 13.50 6.93
N TYR A 65 -1.52 13.41 8.21
CA TYR A 65 -1.46 12.17 8.99
C TYR A 65 -2.26 11.05 8.35
N LYS A 66 -3.49 11.34 7.93
CA LYS A 66 -4.37 10.36 7.28
C LYS A 66 -3.84 9.95 5.90
N ALA A 67 -3.30 10.89 5.13
CA ALA A 67 -2.64 10.60 3.85
C ALA A 67 -1.43 9.66 4.04
N ARG A 68 -0.62 9.89 5.09
CA ARG A 68 0.48 8.99 5.47
C ARG A 68 -0.02 7.60 5.86
N GLY A 69 -1.15 7.52 6.59
CA GLY A 69 -1.79 6.27 6.97
C GLY A 69 -2.12 5.35 5.78
N PHE A 70 -2.56 5.93 4.66
CA PHE A 70 -2.83 5.17 3.44
C PHE A 70 -1.61 4.47 2.85
N ASN A 71 -0.43 5.09 2.93
CA ASN A 71 0.82 4.46 2.51
C ASN A 71 1.19 3.28 3.42
N PHE A 72 0.99 3.40 4.73
CA PHE A 72 1.19 2.30 5.67
C PHE A 72 0.23 1.13 5.42
N ASN A 73 -1.04 1.41 5.12
CA ASN A 73 -2.02 0.38 4.80
C ASN A 73 -1.61 -0.41 3.55
N CYS A 74 -1.22 0.29 2.47
CA CYS A 74 -0.73 -0.35 1.26
C CYS A 74 0.47 -1.27 1.55
N ARG A 75 1.45 -0.77 2.31
CA ARG A 75 2.63 -1.54 2.67
C ARG A 75 2.29 -2.79 3.50
N SER A 76 1.37 -2.65 4.45
CA SER A 76 0.91 -3.76 5.29
C SER A 76 0.21 -4.85 4.49
N GLU A 77 -0.65 -4.49 3.53
CA GLU A 77 -1.34 -5.46 2.67
C GLU A 77 -0.36 -6.22 1.76
N VAL A 78 0.62 -5.51 1.20
CA VAL A 78 1.57 -6.13 0.27
C VAL A 78 2.64 -6.96 0.99
N ASP A 79 3.10 -6.52 2.17
CA ASP A 79 4.10 -7.25 2.96
C ASP A 79 3.50 -8.38 3.82
N GLY A 80 2.21 -8.28 4.18
CA GLY A 80 1.54 -9.12 5.18
C GLY A 80 0.78 -10.35 4.65
N GLY A 81 0.60 -10.50 3.34
CA GLY A 81 -0.15 -11.62 2.74
C GLY A 81 0.63 -12.95 2.67
N GLU A 82 -0.10 -14.08 2.55
CA GLU A 82 0.48 -15.40 2.22
C GLU A 82 1.26 -15.38 0.88
N SER A 83 0.90 -14.44 0.01
CA SER A 83 1.68 -14.03 -1.15
C SER A 83 2.52 -12.82 -0.77
N ARG A 84 3.82 -13.02 -0.51
CA ARG A 84 4.80 -11.91 -0.49
C ARG A 84 4.90 -11.33 -1.90
N ALA A 85 3.94 -10.51 -2.27
CA ALA A 85 4.02 -9.72 -3.48
C ALA A 85 5.20 -8.77 -3.31
N VAL A 86 6.20 -8.90 -4.18
CA VAL A 86 7.39 -8.05 -4.10
C VAL A 86 7.00 -6.68 -4.63
N ILE A 87 6.93 -5.68 -3.76
CA ILE A 87 6.83 -4.29 -4.20
C ILE A 87 8.06 -3.98 -5.06
N PRO A 88 7.89 -3.49 -6.31
CA PRO A 88 9.03 -3.05 -7.11
C PRO A 88 9.87 -2.04 -6.34
N THR A 89 11.20 -2.17 -6.38
CA THR A 89 12.11 -1.34 -5.57
C THR A 89 11.89 0.17 -5.78
N GLY A 90 11.54 0.59 -6.99
CA GLY A 90 11.18 1.99 -7.28
C GLY A 90 9.95 2.46 -6.50
N VAL A 91 8.88 1.66 -6.49
CA VAL A 91 7.65 1.95 -5.74
C VAL A 91 7.94 1.98 -4.24
N SER A 92 8.70 1.01 -3.72
CA SER A 92 9.09 0.98 -2.30
C SER A 92 9.90 2.22 -1.89
N TYR A 93 10.77 2.71 -2.77
CA TYR A 93 11.51 3.95 -2.56
C TYR A 93 10.57 5.17 -2.53
N GLU A 94 9.67 5.29 -3.49
CA GLU A 94 8.68 6.38 -3.55
C GLU A 94 7.77 6.40 -2.31
N MET A 95 7.35 5.23 -1.82
CA MET A 95 6.58 5.09 -0.57
C MET A 95 7.34 5.63 0.65
N ARG A 96 8.65 5.37 0.76
CA ARG A 96 9.47 5.93 1.85
C ARG A 96 9.61 7.43 1.73
N VAL A 97 9.88 7.94 0.54
CA VAL A 97 9.95 9.39 0.29
C VAL A 97 8.64 10.05 0.68
N PHE A 98 7.50 9.44 0.34
CA PHE A 98 6.18 9.91 0.77
C PHE A 98 6.04 9.97 2.30
N GLU A 99 6.44 8.90 3.02
CA GLU A 99 6.41 8.88 4.49
C GLU A 99 7.26 10.00 5.11
N GLU A 100 8.48 10.20 4.61
CA GLU A 100 9.42 11.22 5.11
C GLU A 100 8.92 12.64 4.84
N LEU A 101 8.38 12.89 3.65
CA LEU A 101 7.82 14.19 3.29
C LEU A 101 6.54 14.50 4.09
N SER A 102 5.66 13.52 4.32
CA SER A 102 4.48 13.70 5.17
C SER A 102 4.86 14.01 6.62
N GLU A 103 5.85 13.31 7.18
CA GLU A 103 6.39 13.60 8.51
C GLU A 103 6.98 15.02 8.58
N GLY A 104 7.76 15.41 7.57
CA GLY A 104 8.30 16.77 7.48
C GLY A 104 7.21 17.84 7.39
N ALA A 105 6.15 17.58 6.63
CA ALA A 105 5.03 18.50 6.50
C ALA A 105 4.26 18.68 7.82
N MET A 106 3.94 17.60 8.54
CA MET A 106 3.28 17.67 9.86
C MET A 106 4.09 18.54 10.83
N ARG A 107 5.41 18.31 10.95
CA ARG A 107 6.30 19.11 11.81
C ARG A 107 6.36 20.59 11.47
N ILE A 108 6.18 20.95 10.19
CA ILE A 108 6.11 22.34 9.76
C ILE A 108 4.75 22.93 10.16
N ILE A 109 3.66 22.19 9.95
CA ILE A 109 2.30 22.62 10.29
C ILE A 109 2.15 22.83 11.80
N GLU A 110 2.72 21.96 12.63
CA GLU A 110 2.73 22.09 14.10
C GLU A 110 3.39 23.39 14.62
N GLN A 111 4.14 24.10 13.77
CA GLN A 111 4.81 25.36 14.11
C GLN A 111 4.09 26.61 13.61
N LEU A 112 2.97 26.46 12.89
CA LEU A 112 2.16 27.56 12.33
C LEU A 112 1.05 28.00 13.29
#